data_AF-A0A3C0DTI8-F1
#
_entry.id   AF-A0A3C0DTI8-F1
#
_cell.length_a   1.000
_cell.length_b   1.000
_cell.length_c   1.000
_cell.angle_alpha   90.00
_cell.angle_beta   90.00
_cell.angle_gamma   90.00
#
_symmetry.space_group_name_H-M   'P 1'
#
loop_
_entity.id
_entity.type
_entity.pdbx_description
1 polymer ?
#
loop_
_entity_poly.entity_id
_entity_poly.type
_entity_poly.pdbx_seq_one_letter_code
_entity_poly.pdbx_strand_id
1 'polypeptide(L)'
;MVHSILAQATDSVSYWPLGILAISVSFIVISIIKLKLHPFLALIFAAVLTGLLTGELPGMTTENVGLFKSRVALNDTPDNTANDMLLAVNWSLLGFGNTAAGIGFVVALAAIIGTCMLGSGAADRVVRWL
;
A
#
# COMPACT_ATOMS: atom_id res chain seq x y z
N MET A 1 -39.62 -20.93 -4.56
CA MET A 1 -38.21 -20.89 -5.01
C MET A 1 -38.12 -20.21 -6.37
N VAL A 2 -38.02 -18.87 -6.41
CA VAL A 2 -37.64 -18.11 -7.62
C VAL A 2 -36.67 -17.02 -7.14
N HIS A 3 -35.49 -17.01 -7.75
CA HIS A 3 -34.26 -16.39 -7.26
C HIS A 3 -34.28 -14.85 -7.35
N SER A 4 -33.96 -14.19 -6.23
CA SER A 4 -33.71 -12.75 -6.11
C SER A 4 -32.38 -12.26 -6.73
N ILE A 5 -31.74 -13.07 -7.59
CA ILE A 5 -30.39 -12.80 -8.14
C ILE A 5 -30.40 -11.92 -9.40
N LEU A 6 -31.56 -11.66 -9.99
CA LEU A 6 -31.70 -10.90 -11.25
C LEU A 6 -31.97 -9.40 -11.05
N ALA A 7 -32.12 -8.93 -9.80
CA ALA A 7 -32.42 -7.53 -9.50
C ALA A 7 -31.18 -6.64 -9.26
N GLN A 8 -29.96 -7.20 -9.26
CA GLN A 8 -28.71 -6.44 -9.04
C GLN A 8 -28.08 -5.86 -10.33
N ALA A 9 -28.75 -5.91 -11.48
CA ALA A 9 -28.15 -5.57 -12.78
C ALA A 9 -28.49 -4.17 -13.33
N THR A 10 -28.81 -3.18 -12.48
CA THR A 10 -29.08 -1.80 -12.94
C THR A 10 -28.33 -0.70 -12.17
N ASP A 11 -27.35 -1.03 -11.34
CA ASP A 11 -26.44 0.00 -10.85
C ASP A 11 -25.52 0.43 -12.00
N SER A 12 -25.60 1.70 -12.42
CA SER A 12 -24.70 2.28 -13.40
C SER A 12 -23.26 2.06 -12.93
N VAL A 13 -22.52 1.21 -13.63
CA VAL A 13 -21.13 0.89 -13.29
C VAL A 13 -20.34 2.19 -13.25
N SER A 14 -19.94 2.62 -12.05
CA SER A 14 -19.09 3.79 -11.88
C SER A 14 -17.69 3.42 -12.34
N TYR A 15 -17.31 3.92 -13.52
CA TYR A 15 -15.96 3.74 -14.06
C TYR A 15 -14.93 4.64 -13.37
N TRP A 16 -15.35 5.46 -12.40
CA TRP A 16 -14.48 6.40 -11.70
C TRP A 16 -13.26 5.73 -11.03
N PRO A 17 -13.40 4.60 -10.29
CA PRO A 17 -12.26 3.89 -9.71
C PRO A 17 -11.27 3.36 -10.76
N LEU A 18 -11.78 2.94 -11.93
CA LEU A 18 -10.94 2.50 -13.04
C LEU A 18 -10.11 3.66 -13.61
N GLY A 19 -10.69 4.86 -13.66
CA GLY A 19 -9.98 6.08 -14.03
C GLY A 19 -8.83 6.40 -13.07
N ILE A 20 -9.07 6.31 -11.76
CA ILE A 20 -8.04 6.55 -10.73
C ILE A 20 -6.89 5.55 -10.87
N LEU A 21 -7.20 4.26 -11.09
CA LEU A 21 -6.20 3.22 -11.33
C LEU A 21 -5.33 3.55 -12.56
N ALA A 22 -5.95 3.92 -13.68
CA ALA A 22 -5.21 4.24 -14.90
C ALA A 22 -4.29 5.45 -14.71
N ILE A 23 -4.78 6.48 -14.00
CA ILE A 23 -4.02 7.70 -13.68
C ILE A 23 -2.83 7.37 -12.77
N SER A 24 -3.04 6.61 -11.69
CA SER A 24 -1.99 6.32 -10.71
C SER A 24 -0.91 5.40 -11.28
N VAL A 25 -1.29 4.37 -12.05
CA VAL A 25 -0.32 3.48 -12.73
C VAL A 25 0.51 4.27 -13.75
N SER A 26 -0.12 5.12 -14.55
CA SER A 26 0.59 5.98 -15.50
C SER A 26 1.57 6.91 -14.78
N PHE A 27 1.16 7.50 -13.65
CA PHE A 27 2.01 8.34 -12.83
C PHE A 27 3.23 7.57 -12.28
N ILE A 28 3.05 6.34 -11.78
CA ILE A 28 4.16 5.50 -11.29
C ILE A 28 5.18 5.24 -12.39
N VAL A 29 4.70 4.80 -13.57
CA VAL A 29 5.57 4.46 -14.70
C VAL A 29 6.35 5.69 -15.17
N ILE A 30 5.69 6.84 -15.32
CA ILE A 30 6.34 8.09 -15.73
C ILE A 30 7.34 8.55 -14.66
N SER A 31 6.98 8.48 -13.38
CA SER A 31 7.82 8.94 -12.27
C SER A 31 9.11 8.13 -12.14
N ILE A 32 9.03 6.81 -12.30
CA ILE A 32 10.19 5.90 -12.26
C ILE A 32 11.09 6.09 -13.51
N ILE A 33 10.49 6.20 -14.70
CA ILE A 33 11.25 6.21 -15.97
C ILE A 33 11.85 7.59 -16.28
N LYS A 34 11.05 8.66 -16.18
CA LYS A 34 11.46 10.01 -16.61
C LYS A 34 12.06 10.85 -15.48
N LEU A 35 11.52 10.72 -14.26
CA LEU A 35 11.92 11.58 -13.14
C LEU A 35 13.07 10.99 -12.30
N LYS A 36 13.56 9.78 -12.64
CA LYS A 36 14.62 9.05 -11.91
C LYS A 36 14.38 9.00 -10.39
N LEU A 37 13.11 9.04 -9.96
CA LEU A 37 12.77 8.90 -8.54
C LEU A 37 12.90 7.44 -8.15
N HIS A 38 13.43 7.20 -6.95
CA HIS A 38 13.55 5.84 -6.41
C HIS A 38 12.15 5.19 -6.31
N PRO A 39 11.99 3.90 -6.69
CA PRO A 39 10.67 3.25 -6.78
C PRO A 39 9.85 3.37 -5.49
N PHE A 40 10.51 3.29 -4.33
CA PHE A 40 9.87 3.47 -3.03
C PHE A 40 9.12 4.82 -2.92
N LEU A 41 9.79 5.92 -3.27
CA LEU A 41 9.21 7.26 -3.16
C LEU A 41 8.10 7.48 -4.20
N ALA A 42 8.28 6.95 -5.41
CA ALA A 42 7.27 7.01 -6.46
C ALA A 42 5.97 6.30 -6.04
N LEU A 43 6.06 5.16 -5.36
CA LEU A 43 4.90 4.41 -4.86
C LEU A 43 4.18 5.16 -3.73
N ILE A 44 4.89 5.83 -2.81
CA ILE A 44 4.28 6.65 -1.75
C ILE A 44 3.48 7.81 -2.36
N PHE A 45 4.07 8.55 -3.31
CA PHE A 45 3.36 9.64 -3.97
C PHE A 45 2.14 9.15 -4.75
N ALA A 46 2.23 8.00 -5.40
CA ALA A 46 1.10 7.42 -6.11
C ALA A 46 -0.03 6.98 -5.17
N ALA A 47 0.29 6.45 -3.99
CA ALA A 47 -0.70 6.10 -2.97
C ALA A 47 -1.42 7.35 -2.44
N VAL A 48 -0.66 8.41 -2.10
CA VAL A 48 -1.24 9.69 -1.66
C VAL A 48 -2.12 10.32 -2.74
N LEU A 49 -1.65 10.31 -3.99
CA LEU A 49 -2.42 10.79 -5.14
C LEU A 49 -3.72 10.00 -5.31
N THR A 50 -3.65 8.67 -5.24
CA THR A 50 -4.82 7.78 -5.33
C THR A 50 -5.82 8.06 -4.20
N GLY A 51 -5.34 8.19 -2.96
CA GLY A 51 -6.16 8.52 -1.80
C GLY A 51 -6.83 9.89 -1.91
N LEU A 52 -6.15 10.88 -2.53
CA LEU A 52 -6.75 12.18 -2.80
C LEU A 52 -7.84 12.12 -3.88
N LEU A 53 -7.66 11.28 -4.90
CA LEU A 53 -8.60 11.13 -6.00
C LEU A 53 -9.83 10.27 -5.64
N THR A 54 -9.76 9.46 -4.57
CA THR A 54 -10.83 8.52 -4.20
C THR A 54 -11.99 9.14 -3.43
N GLY A 55 -11.88 10.39 -2.96
CA GLY A 55 -13.00 11.15 -2.37
C GLY A 55 -13.26 10.87 -0.89
N GLU A 56 -14.51 10.56 -0.53
CA GLU A 56 -14.97 10.37 0.85
C GLU A 56 -14.20 9.25 1.56
N LEU A 57 -13.28 9.65 2.43
CA LEU A 57 -12.56 8.75 3.31
C LEU A 57 -13.30 8.66 4.65
N PRO A 58 -13.76 7.46 5.07
CA PRO A 58 -14.26 7.28 6.42
C PRO A 58 -13.16 7.62 7.43
N GLY A 59 -13.54 8.28 8.53
CA GLY A 59 -12.60 8.64 9.60
C GLY A 59 -11.88 7.39 10.13
N MET A 60 -10.60 7.52 10.48
CA MET A 60 -9.84 6.42 11.11
C MET A 60 -10.36 6.18 12.53
N THR A 61 -11.40 5.35 12.64
CA THR A 61 -11.87 4.83 13.93
C THR A 61 -10.94 3.71 14.40
N THR A 62 -10.90 3.49 15.72
CA THR A 62 -10.04 2.50 16.38
C THR A 62 -10.32 1.05 15.94
N GLU A 63 -11.43 0.79 15.25
CA GLU A 63 -11.84 -0.53 14.76
C GLU A 63 -11.26 -0.90 13.39
N ASN A 64 -10.86 0.09 12.57
CA ASN A 64 -10.37 -0.14 11.19
C ASN A 64 -8.85 -0.09 11.05
N VAL A 65 -8.13 0.01 12.17
CA VAL A 65 -6.68 0.15 12.22
C VAL A 65 -6.05 -1.13 12.78
N GLY A 66 -5.16 -1.75 12.00
CA GLY A 66 -4.73 -3.13 12.14
C GLY A 66 -4.16 -3.57 13.50
N LEU A 67 -3.93 -4.89 13.60
CA LEU A 67 -3.63 -5.67 14.82
C LEU A 67 -2.56 -5.08 15.76
N PHE A 68 -1.60 -4.32 15.22
CA PHE A 68 -0.49 -3.74 15.98
C PHE A 68 -0.88 -2.53 16.84
N LYS A 69 -1.98 -1.84 16.51
CA LYS A 69 -2.43 -0.64 17.25
C LYS A 69 -3.16 -0.98 18.55
N SER A 70 -3.66 -2.21 18.69
CA SER A 70 -4.24 -2.73 19.95
C SER A 70 -3.24 -2.80 21.11
N ARG A 71 -1.93 -2.65 20.85
CA ARG A 71 -0.85 -2.74 21.86
C ARG A 71 -0.24 -1.38 22.22
N VAL A 72 -0.69 -0.30 21.58
CA VAL A 72 -0.22 1.06 21.83
C VAL A 72 -1.46 1.91 22.14
N ALA A 73 -1.61 2.32 23.40
CA ALA A 73 -2.67 3.23 23.81
C ALA A 73 -2.47 4.57 23.11
N LEU A 74 -3.28 4.86 22.09
CA LEU A 74 -3.34 6.19 21.50
C LEU A 74 -4.53 6.91 22.10
N ASN A 75 -4.21 8.04 22.74
CA ASN A 75 -5.14 9.06 23.20
C ASN A 75 -6.12 9.39 22.07
N ASP A 76 -7.40 9.51 22.42
CA ASP A 76 -8.51 9.75 21.51
C ASP A 76 -8.16 10.78 20.43
N THR A 77 -8.37 10.42 19.17
CA THR A 77 -8.13 11.34 18.05
C THR A 77 -9.14 12.47 18.17
N PRO A 78 -8.70 13.73 18.31
CA PRO A 78 -9.62 14.85 18.48
C PRO A 78 -10.49 15.00 17.23
N ASP A 79 -11.78 15.21 17.47
CA ASP A 79 -12.90 15.20 16.51
C ASP A 79 -12.93 16.43 15.58
N ASN A 80 -11.76 17.02 15.30
CA ASN A 80 -11.63 18.25 14.56
C ASN A 80 -11.06 17.95 13.18
N THR A 81 -11.98 17.70 12.24
CA THR A 81 -11.90 17.86 10.78
C THR A 81 -10.57 18.43 10.29
N ALA A 82 -9.53 17.59 10.24
CA ALA A 82 -8.25 17.96 9.68
C ALA A 82 -8.26 17.54 8.21
N ASN A 83 -8.41 18.54 7.32
CA ASN A 83 -8.17 18.54 5.87
C ASN A 83 -8.18 17.15 5.19
N ASP A 84 -9.11 16.88 4.28
CA ASP A 84 -9.19 15.60 3.52
C ASP A 84 -7.85 15.13 2.93
N MET A 85 -6.98 16.08 2.55
CA MET A 85 -5.62 15.82 2.12
C MET A 85 -4.75 15.13 3.20
N LEU A 86 -4.83 15.57 4.46
CA LEU A 86 -4.13 14.96 5.59
C LEU A 86 -4.68 13.55 5.86
N LEU A 87 -5.99 13.34 5.72
CA LEU A 87 -6.61 12.04 5.89
C LEU A 87 -6.13 11.05 4.82
N ALA A 88 -6.13 11.45 3.55
CA ALA A 88 -5.60 10.66 2.43
C ALA A 88 -4.12 10.29 2.60
N VAL A 89 -3.30 11.23 3.09
CA VAL A 89 -1.89 10.98 3.40
C VAL A 89 -1.75 9.94 4.52
N ASN A 90 -2.50 10.09 5.62
CA ASN A 90 -2.41 9.16 6.74
C ASN A 90 -2.85 7.74 6.36
N TRP A 91 -3.94 7.59 5.60
CA TRP A 91 -4.38 6.27 5.12
C TRP A 91 -3.32 5.60 4.24
N SER A 92 -2.70 6.37 3.34
CA SER A 92 -1.63 5.87 2.47
C SER A 92 -0.41 5.41 3.27
N LEU A 93 0.03 6.22 4.24
CA LEU A 93 1.16 5.87 5.11
C LEU A 93 0.87 4.68 6.02
N LEU A 94 -0.35 4.60 6.57
CA LEU A 94 -0.74 3.50 7.46
C LEU A 94 -0.76 2.16 6.72
N GLY A 95 -1.39 2.13 5.53
CA GLY A 95 -1.43 0.93 4.69
C GLY A 95 -0.04 0.51 4.21
N PHE A 96 0.76 1.48 3.78
CA PHE A 96 2.16 1.26 3.39
C PHE A 96 3.00 0.71 4.55
N GLY A 97 2.93 1.35 5.73
CA GLY A 97 3.71 0.96 6.91
C GLY A 97 3.36 -0.43 7.42
N ASN A 98 2.07 -0.79 7.44
CA ASN A 98 1.64 -2.12 7.85
C ASN A 98 2.16 -3.21 6.89
N THR A 99 2.13 -2.93 5.58
CA THR A 99 2.65 -3.84 4.56
C THR A 99 4.17 -3.94 4.64
N ALA A 100 4.86 -2.81 4.76
CA ALA A 100 6.32 -2.74 4.89
C ALA A 100 6.82 -3.45 6.16
N ALA A 101 6.08 -3.36 7.27
CA ALA A 101 6.39 -4.12 8.48
C ALA A 101 6.23 -5.64 8.25
N GLY A 102 5.19 -6.06 7.54
CA GLY A 102 4.92 -7.47 7.25
C GLY A 102 5.99 -8.13 6.37
N ILE A 103 6.42 -7.48 5.28
CA ILE A 103 7.42 -8.05 4.36
C ILE A 103 8.86 -7.63 4.69
N GLY A 104 9.05 -6.50 5.37
CA GLY A 104 10.36 -5.89 5.57
C GLY A 104 11.31 -6.76 6.40
N PHE A 105 10.79 -7.45 7.43
CA PHE A 105 11.59 -8.36 8.23
C PHE A 105 12.10 -9.57 7.43
N VAL A 106 11.26 -10.12 6.56
CA VAL A 106 11.65 -11.24 5.68
C VAL A 106 12.72 -10.80 4.69
N VAL A 107 12.55 -9.62 4.08
CA VAL A 107 13.54 -9.05 3.15
C VAL A 107 14.88 -8.80 3.85
N ALA A 108 14.86 -8.28 5.09
CA ALA A 108 16.07 -8.05 5.87
C ALA A 108 16.82 -9.36 6.17
N LEU A 109 16.12 -10.40 6.63
CA LEU A 109 16.73 -11.71 6.89
C LEU A 109 17.25 -12.37 5.60
N ALA A 110 16.51 -12.26 4.49
CA ALA A 110 16.95 -12.77 3.20
C ALA A 110 18.27 -12.10 2.74
N ALA A 111 18.41 -10.78 2.94
CA ALA A 111 19.64 -10.05 2.63
C ALA A 111 20.82 -10.49 3.53
N ILE A 112 20.58 -10.72 4.82
CA ILE A 112 21.62 -11.21 5.75
C ILE A 112 22.08 -12.61 5.32
N ILE A 113 21.16 -13.53 5.08
CA ILE A 113 21.48 -14.90 4.64
C ILE A 113 22.22 -14.87 3.29
N GLY A 114 21.78 -14.03 2.36
CA GLY A 114 22.41 -13.86 1.05
C GLY A 114 23.86 -13.37 1.15
N THR A 115 24.13 -12.37 1.98
CA THR A 115 25.50 -11.86 2.17
C THR A 115 26.41 -12.90 2.83
N CYS A 116 25.92 -13.65 3.82
CA CYS A 116 26.66 -14.76 4.43
C CYS A 116 26.92 -15.92 3.45
N MET A 117 25.94 -16.29 2.62
CA MET A 117 26.09 -17.35 1.61
C MET A 117 27.11 -16.99 0.52
N LEU A 118 27.13 -15.72 0.10
CA LEU A 118 28.13 -15.19 -0.83
C LEU A 118 29.53 -15.20 -0.18
N GLY A 119 29.65 -14.74 1.07
CA GLY A 119 30.93 -14.72 1.80
C GLY A 119 31.50 -16.10 2.14
N SER A 120 30.65 -17.11 2.36
CA SER A 120 31.07 -18.49 2.65
C SER A 120 31.47 -19.31 1.40
N GLY A 121 31.25 -18.77 0.19
CA GLY A 121 31.42 -19.53 -1.06
C GLY A 121 30.43 -20.70 -1.20
N ALA A 122 29.35 -20.71 -0.42
CA ALA A 122 28.29 -21.71 -0.51
C ALA A 122 27.45 -21.48 -1.78
N ALA A 123 27.17 -20.21 -2.09
CA ALA A 123 26.43 -19.83 -3.30
C ALA A 123 27.17 -20.26 -4.59
N ASP A 124 28.49 -20.05 -4.65
CA ASP A 124 29.31 -20.39 -5.82
C ASP A 124 29.33 -21.90 -6.12
N ARG A 125 29.39 -22.73 -5.07
CA ARG A 125 29.33 -24.20 -5.22
C ARG A 125 27.99 -24.67 -5.78
N VAL A 126 26.89 -24.05 -5.37
CA VAL A 126 25.54 -24.40 -5.85
C VAL A 126 25.38 -24.00 -7.31
N VAL A 127 25.83 -22.80 -7.71
CA VAL A 127 25.74 -22.32 -9.10
C VAL A 127 26.61 -23.16 -10.03
N ARG A 128 27.80 -23.60 -9.60
CA ARG A 128 28.68 -24.41 -10.45
C ARG A 128 28.28 -25.89 -10.54
N TRP A 129 27.36 -26.32 -9.67
CA TRP A 129 26.72 -27.63 -9.75
C TRP A 129 25.49 -27.64 -10.68
N LEU A 130 24.98 -26.47 -11.04
CA LEU A 130 23.86 -26.26 -11.96
C LEU A 130 24.38 -25.91 -13.36
#